data_AF-A0A1H2XEI5-F1
#
_entry.id   AF-A0A1H2XEI5-F1
#
_cell.length_a   1.000
_cell.length_b   1.000
_cell.length_c   1.000
_cell.angle_alpha   90.00
_cell.angle_beta   90.00
_cell.angle_gamma   90.00
#
_symmetry.space_group_name_H-M   'P 1'
#
loop_
_entity.id
_entity.type
_entity.pdbx_description
1 polymer ?
#
loop_
_entity_poly.entity_id
_entity_poly.type
_entity_poly.pdbx_seq_one_letter_code
_entity_poly.pdbx_strand_id
1 'polypeptide(L)'
;MGRLMLNILLSFALFEREVTGERIRDKITASKKKGMWMGGIPPLGYDVENRRLVPNECEARIIQHIFQHFVELSSSTMLVKELRLEGVISKS
;
A
#
# COMPACT_ATOMS: atom_id res chain seq x y z
N MET A 1 45.03 -21.50 -2.99
CA MET A 1 44.45 -21.29 -1.65
C MET A 1 43.57 -20.03 -1.56
N GLY A 2 43.96 -18.87 -2.11
CA GLY A 2 43.16 -17.63 -1.98
C GLY A 2 41.81 -17.58 -2.72
N ARG A 3 41.66 -18.28 -3.85
CA ARG A 3 40.42 -18.25 -4.67
C ARG A 3 39.23 -18.95 -4.00
N LEU A 4 39.49 -19.99 -3.20
CA LEU A 4 38.46 -20.69 -2.42
C LEU A 4 37.93 -19.81 -1.28
N MET A 5 38.84 -19.16 -0.54
CA MET A 5 38.50 -18.19 0.51
C MET A 5 37.66 -17.02 -0.04
N LEU A 6 38.02 -16.48 -1.21
CA LEU A 6 37.26 -15.41 -1.85
C LEU A 6 35.83 -15.85 -2.20
N ASN A 7 35.66 -17.05 -2.76
CA ASN A 7 34.33 -17.58 -3.09
C ASN A 7 33.48 -17.82 -1.84
N ILE A 8 34.08 -18.29 -0.76
CA ILE A 8 33.40 -18.47 0.52
C ILE A 8 32.91 -17.12 1.07
N LEU A 9 33.77 -16.09 1.08
CA LEU A 9 33.39 -14.74 1.54
C LEU A 9 32.27 -14.12 0.69
N LEU A 10 32.32 -14.31 -0.63
CA LEU A 10 31.27 -13.84 -1.53
C LEU A 10 29.93 -14.53 -1.24
N SER A 11 29.94 -15.85 -1.00
CA SER A 11 28.74 -16.59 -0.62
C SER A 11 28.16 -16.10 0.71
N PHE A 12 29.00 -15.76 1.69
CA PHE A 12 28.53 -15.17 2.95
C PHE A 12 27.90 -13.78 2.75
N ALA A 13 28.49 -12.92 1.90
CA ALA A 13 27.91 -11.62 1.60
C ALA A 13 26.53 -11.72 0.94
N LEU A 14 26.34 -12.72 0.06
CA LEU A 14 25.05 -13.01 -0.56
C LEU A 14 24.04 -13.57 0.45
N PHE A 15 24.47 -14.50 1.29
CA PHE A 15 23.66 -15.08 2.35
C PHE A 15 23.13 -14.02 3.33
N GLU A 16 24.00 -13.14 3.81
CA GLU A 16 23.61 -12.02 4.69
C GLU A 16 22.55 -11.12 4.05
N ARG A 17 22.67 -10.84 2.74
CA ARG A 17 21.67 -10.07 1.99
C ARG A 17 20.32 -10.78 1.93
N GLU A 18 20.34 -12.09 1.69
CA GLU A 18 19.12 -12.91 1.60
C GLU A 18 18.40 -13.01 2.94
N VAL A 19 19.12 -13.31 4.02
CA VAL A 19 18.59 -13.39 5.39
C VAL A 19 18.05 -12.03 5.85
N THR A 20 18.74 -10.94 5.51
CA THR A 20 18.24 -9.59 5.80
C THR A 20 16.94 -9.30 5.07
N GLY A 21 16.85 -9.69 3.79
CA GLY A 21 15.63 -9.54 2.99
C GLY A 21 14.45 -10.33 3.57
N GLU A 22 14.68 -11.55 4.03
CA GLU A 22 13.67 -12.39 4.69
C GLU A 22 13.16 -11.75 5.98
N ARG A 23 14.07 -11.31 6.86
CA ARG A 23 13.71 -10.65 8.11
C ARG A 23 12.90 -9.37 7.90
N ILE A 24 13.19 -8.60 6.85
CA ILE A 24 12.40 -7.41 6.49
C ILE A 24 10.96 -7.81 6.13
N ARG A 25 10.78 -8.85 5.30
CA ARG A 25 9.45 -9.36 4.92
C ARG A 25 8.67 -9.86 6.13
N ASP A 26 9.33 -10.54 7.05
CA ASP A 26 8.72 -11.03 8.29
C ASP A 26 8.26 -9.88 9.19
N LYS A 27 9.10 -8.86 9.36
CA LYS A 27 8.75 -7.67 10.14
C LYS A 27 7.56 -6.93 9.53
N ILE A 28 7.50 -6.82 8.20
CA ILE A 28 6.35 -6.22 7.50
C ILE A 28 5.09 -7.04 7.75
N THR A 29 5.17 -8.36 7.61
CA THR A 29 4.03 -9.27 7.82
C THR A 29 3.53 -9.23 9.26
N ALA A 30 4.43 -9.27 10.24
CA ALA A 30 4.10 -9.16 11.65
C ALA A 30 3.46 -7.79 11.98
N SER A 31 3.93 -6.72 11.34
CA SER A 31 3.37 -5.39 11.55
C SER A 31 2.00 -5.22 10.90
N LYS A 32 1.78 -5.78 9.70
CA LYS A 32 0.47 -5.86 9.05
C LYS A 32 -0.53 -6.65 9.88
N LYS A 33 -0.12 -7.79 10.47
CA LYS A 33 -0.96 -8.58 11.40
C LYS A 33 -1.41 -7.80 12.63
N LYS A 34 -0.63 -6.80 13.07
CA LYS A 34 -0.97 -5.88 14.17
C LYS A 34 -1.88 -4.71 13.73
N GLY A 35 -2.35 -4.71 12.48
CA GLY A 35 -3.16 -3.62 11.91
C GLY A 35 -2.37 -2.35 11.63
N MET A 36 -1.03 -2.42 11.56
CA MET A 36 -0.21 -1.26 11.25
C MET A 36 -0.12 -1.02 9.74
N TRP A 37 -0.36 0.22 9.34
CA TRP A 37 -0.09 0.73 8.00
C TRP A 37 1.42 0.80 7.78
N MET A 38 1.91 0.05 6.80
CA MET A 38 3.35 -0.13 6.54
C MET A 38 3.91 0.82 5.48
N GLY A 39 3.16 1.87 5.12
CA GLY A 39 3.59 2.91 4.18
C GLY A 39 2.86 2.85 2.84
N GLY A 40 3.19 3.81 1.97
CA GLY A 40 2.46 4.09 0.73
C GLY A 40 1.34 5.10 0.93
N ILE A 41 0.70 5.47 -0.19
CA ILE A 41 -0.45 6.40 -0.20
C ILE A 41 -1.64 5.68 0.44
N PRO A 42 -2.27 6.25 1.48
CA PRO A 42 -3.43 5.62 2.11
C PRO A 42 -4.61 5.56 1.12
N PRO A 43 -5.45 4.52 1.21
CA PRO A 43 -6.67 4.46 0.42
C PRO A 43 -7.55 5.69 0.66
N LEU A 44 -8.23 6.15 -0.39
CA LEU A 44 -9.28 7.17 -0.25
C LEU A 44 -10.28 6.71 0.80
N GLY A 45 -10.76 7.62 1.66
CA GLY A 45 -11.66 7.29 2.77
C GLY A 45 -10.95 6.98 4.09
N TYR A 46 -9.62 6.88 4.09
CA TYR A 46 -8.82 6.58 5.28
C TYR A 46 -7.64 7.51 5.42
N ASP A 47 -7.40 7.97 6.64
CA ASP A 47 -6.19 8.68 7.03
C ASP A 47 -5.26 7.79 7.84
N VAL A 48 -3.97 8.12 7.83
CA VAL A 48 -2.97 7.41 8.62
C VAL A 48 -2.73 8.15 9.92
N GLU A 49 -3.24 7.64 11.01
CA GLU A 49 -2.95 8.14 12.35
C GLU A 49 -2.25 7.06 13.17
N ASN A 50 -1.11 7.39 13.80
CA ASN A 50 -0.35 6.44 14.63
C ASN A 50 -0.02 5.10 13.92
N ARG A 51 0.27 5.15 12.61
CA ARG A 51 0.45 3.99 11.74
C ARG A 51 -0.78 3.07 11.67
N ARG A 52 -1.99 3.58 11.84
CA ARG A 52 -3.24 2.84 11.64
C ARG A 52 -4.09 3.60 10.64
N LEU A 53 -4.92 2.87 9.89
CA LEU A 53 -5.91 3.46 9.01
C LEU A 53 -7.13 3.85 9.86
N VAL A 54 -7.43 5.14 9.88
CA VAL A 54 -8.60 5.71 10.56
C VAL A 54 -9.58 6.17 9.48
N PRO A 55 -10.87 5.79 9.55
CA PRO A 55 -11.87 6.27 8.60
C PRO A 55 -11.99 7.80 8.62
N ASN A 56 -11.92 8.43 7.46
CA ASN A 56 -12.20 9.85 7.29
C ASN A 56 -13.63 10.00 6.76
N GLU A 57 -14.54 10.53 7.58
CA GLU A 57 -15.97 10.65 7.24
C GLU A 57 -16.25 11.55 6.02
N CYS A 58 -15.42 12.58 5.78
CA CYS A 58 -15.57 13.46 4.63
C CYS A 58 -15.27 12.72 3.33
N GLU A 59 -14.18 11.96 3.30
CA GLU A 59 -13.83 11.14 2.14
C GLU A 59 -14.71 9.90 2.01
N ALA A 60 -15.18 9.33 3.12
CA ALA A 60 -16.12 8.22 3.10
C ALA A 60 -17.44 8.60 2.41
N ARG A 61 -17.91 9.84 2.55
CA ARG A 61 -19.08 10.35 1.80
C ARG A 61 -18.83 10.37 0.29
N ILE A 62 -17.64 10.75 -0.15
CA ILE A 62 -17.26 10.72 -1.57
C ILE A 62 -17.33 9.28 -2.09
N ILE A 63 -16.83 8.31 -1.32
CA ILE A 63 -16.89 6.89 -1.70
C ILE A 63 -18.33 6.40 -1.79
N GLN A 64 -19.17 6.71 -0.80
CA GLN A 64 -20.59 6.34 -0.83
C GLN A 64 -21.29 6.92 -2.06
N HIS A 65 -21.02 8.19 -2.39
CA HIS A 65 -21.53 8.84 -3.58
C HIS A 65 -21.09 8.14 -4.87
N ILE A 66 -19.79 7.82 -4.99
CA ILE A 66 -19.23 7.08 -6.13
C ILE A 66 -19.97 5.74 -6.33
N PHE A 67 -20.18 4.97 -5.25
CA PHE A 67 -20.86 3.68 -5.33
C PHE A 67 -22.33 3.82 -5.70
N GLN A 68 -23.02 4.82 -5.18
CA GLN A 68 -24.42 5.08 -5.52
C GLN A 68 -24.58 5.44 -7.00
N HIS A 69 -23.76 6.38 -7.50
CA HIS A 69 -23.75 6.75 -8.91
C HIS A 69 -23.34 5.59 -9.83
N PHE A 70 -22.43 4.73 -9.38
CA PHE A 70 -22.06 3.55 -10.15
C PHE A 70 -23.24 2.60 -10.37
N VAL A 71 -24.08 2.38 -9.37
CA VAL A 71 -25.28 1.54 -9.50
C VAL A 71 -26.26 2.13 -10.50
N GLU A 72 -26.39 3.45 -10.53
CA GLU A 72 -27.29 4.16 -11.45
C GLU A 72 -26.78 4.17 -12.89
N LEU A 73 -25.49 4.45 -13.12
CA LEU A 73 -24.91 4.51 -14.47
C LEU A 73 -24.52 3.14 -15.05
N SER A 74 -24.18 2.17 -14.21
CA SER A 74 -23.65 0.84 -14.61
C SER A 74 -22.43 0.88 -15.56
N SER A 75 -21.74 2.03 -15.67
CA SER A 75 -20.61 2.25 -16.57
C SER A 75 -19.49 2.99 -15.86
N SER A 76 -18.35 2.33 -15.67
CA SER A 76 -17.17 2.89 -15.00
C SER A 76 -16.54 4.06 -15.76
N THR A 77 -16.57 4.04 -17.09
CA THR A 77 -16.00 5.11 -17.93
C THR A 77 -16.76 6.42 -17.79
N MET A 78 -18.10 6.33 -17.71
CA MET A 78 -18.94 7.51 -17.51
C MET A 78 -18.78 8.08 -16.10
N LEU A 79 -18.74 7.20 -15.10
CA LEU A 79 -18.50 7.59 -13.71
C LEU A 79 -17.17 8.34 -13.54
N VAL A 80 -16.07 7.85 -14.12
CA VAL A 80 -14.77 8.55 -14.05
C VAL A 80 -14.83 9.93 -14.70
N LYS A 81 -15.61 10.09 -15.78
CA LYS A 81 -15.79 11.38 -16.45
C LYS A 81 -16.57 12.36 -15.59
N GLU A 82 -17.65 11.92 -14.94
CA GLU A 82 -18.45 12.73 -14.00
C GLU A 82 -17.62 13.12 -12.78
N LEU A 83 -16.96 12.17 -12.12
CA LEU A 83 -16.11 12.44 -10.96
C LEU A 83 -14.99 13.44 -11.26
N ARG A 84 -14.45 13.41 -12.48
CA ARG A 84 -13.44 14.37 -12.93
C ARG A 84 -14.02 15.77 -13.14
N LEU A 85 -15.27 15.89 -13.56
CA LEU A 85 -15.99 17.18 -13.68
C LEU A 85 -16.34 17.73 -12.29
N GLU A 86 -16.66 16.86 -11.34
CA GLU A 86 -16.94 17.20 -9.94
C GLU A 86 -15.67 17.53 -9.13
N GLY A 87 -14.49 17.35 -9.73
CA GLY A 87 -13.20 17.67 -9.09
C GLY A 87 -12.75 16.62 -8.06
N VAL A 88 -13.34 15.42 -8.07
CA VAL A 88 -12.92 14.33 -7.19
C VAL A 88 -11.58 13.76 -7.68
N ILE A 89 -10.55 13.87 -6.84
CA ILE A 89 -9.20 13.36 -7.10
C ILE A 89 -8.86 12.19 -6.18
N SER A 90 -8.03 11.27 -6.67
CA SER A 90 -7.40 10.25 -5.83
C SER A 90 -6.40 10.90 -4.87
N LYS A 91 -6.19 10.30 -3.69
CA LYS A 91 -5.06 10.68 -2.82
C LYS A 91 -3.73 10.58 -3.59
N SER A 92 -2.90 11.62 -3.49
CA SER A 92 -1.50 11.66 -3.96
C SER A 92 -0.54 11.64 -2.79
#